data_AF-A0A561WKH7-F1
#
_entry.id   AF-A0A561WKH7-F1
#
_cell.length_a   1.000
_cell.length_b   1.000
_cell.length_c   1.000
_cell.angle_alpha   90.00
_cell.angle_beta   90.00
_cell.angle_gamma   90.00
#
_symmetry.space_group_name_H-M   'P 1'
#
loop_
_entity.id
_entity.type
_entity.pdbx_description
1 polymer ?
#
loop_
_entity_poly.entity_id
_entity_poly.type
_entity_poly.pdbx_seq_one_letter_code
_entity_poly.pdbx_strand_id
1 'polypeptide(L)'
;MPCRKAPTPAPVDPVFAVLASFPAVEALRLILLFVHLVGFALLLGGAITQLLSGTFRIGPAVLWGSIIQLVSGLGLAAPLRGGGDHEPDPIKLGVKLLLAVLIFIMVFVPRKREAVNKGHYIGIVALTLANAAVAVFWR
;
A
#
# COMPACT_ATOMS: atom_id res chain seq x y z
N MET A 1 17.79 -34.21 28.31
CA MET A 1 17.59 -32.89 27.67
C MET A 1 17.87 -33.03 26.17
N PRO A 2 16.88 -32.93 25.28
CA PRO A 2 17.11 -32.98 23.83
C PRO A 2 17.65 -31.64 23.33
N CYS A 3 18.86 -31.65 22.75
CA CYS A 3 19.42 -30.52 22.00
C CYS A 3 18.57 -30.27 20.74
N ARG A 4 17.72 -29.24 20.76
CA ARG A 4 17.00 -28.76 19.57
C ARG A 4 18.03 -28.10 18.64
N LYS A 5 18.40 -28.74 17.52
CA LYS A 5 19.21 -28.13 16.45
C LYS A 5 18.55 -26.81 16.03
N ALA A 6 19.33 -25.73 16.02
CA ALA A 6 18.90 -24.47 15.44
C ALA A 6 18.56 -24.67 13.95
N PRO A 7 17.49 -24.05 13.42
CA PRO A 7 17.23 -24.06 11.99
C PRO A 7 18.41 -23.40 11.28
N THR A 8 19.04 -24.13 10.36
CA THR A 8 20.00 -23.56 9.42
C THR A 8 19.30 -22.49 8.59
N PRO A 9 19.82 -21.24 8.51
CA PRO A 9 19.24 -20.25 7.60
C PRO A 9 19.26 -20.83 6.19
N ALA A 10 18.11 -20.76 5.51
CA ALA A 10 18.03 -21.19 4.12
C ALA A 10 19.09 -20.43 3.31
N PRO A 11 19.79 -21.10 2.37
CA PRO A 11 20.72 -20.41 1.49
C PRO A 11 19.93 -19.39 0.68
N VAL A 12 20.09 -18.11 1.00
CA VAL A 12 19.69 -17.02 0.12
C VAL A 12 20.50 -17.14 -1.15
N ASP A 13 19.84 -17.10 -2.30
CA ASP A 13 20.53 -17.15 -3.58
C ASP A 13 21.49 -15.94 -3.65
N PRO A 14 22.81 -16.14 -3.74
CA PRO A 14 23.79 -15.05 -3.70
C PRO A 14 23.57 -14.03 -4.83
N VAL A 15 22.90 -14.45 -5.90
CA VAL A 15 22.46 -13.62 -7.02
C VAL A 15 21.47 -12.54 -6.58
N PHE A 16 20.53 -12.84 -5.68
CA PHE A 16 19.50 -11.88 -5.25
C PHE A 16 20.08 -10.81 -4.31
N ALA A 17 21.00 -11.21 -3.43
CA ALA A 17 21.74 -10.29 -2.56
C ALA A 17 22.65 -9.36 -3.37
N VAL A 18 23.31 -9.88 -4.41
CA VAL A 18 24.09 -9.09 -5.36
C VAL A 18 23.21 -8.15 -6.18
N LEU A 19 22.02 -8.61 -6.61
CA LEU A 19 21.05 -7.79 -7.35
C LEU A 19 20.51 -6.63 -6.52
N ALA A 20 20.22 -6.87 -5.23
CA ALA A 20 19.78 -5.85 -4.28
C ALA A 20 20.90 -4.85 -3.92
N SER A 21 22.18 -5.23 -4.11
CA SER A 21 23.34 -4.35 -3.90
C SER A 21 23.60 -3.40 -5.07
N PHE A 22 22.87 -3.52 -6.19
CA PHE A 22 23.00 -2.58 -7.30
C PHE A 22 22.29 -1.26 -6.97
N PRO A 23 22.95 -0.10 -7.20
CA PRO A 23 22.38 1.22 -6.88
C PRO A 23 21.05 1.52 -7.59
N ALA A 24 20.78 0.84 -8.71
CA ALA A 24 19.55 0.98 -9.47
C ALA A 24 18.31 0.42 -8.74
N VAL A 25 18.45 -0.68 -7.99
CA VAL A 25 17.30 -1.33 -7.30
C VAL A 25 16.86 -0.51 -6.10
N GLU A 26 17.80 0.02 -5.32
CA GLU A 26 17.48 0.91 -4.20
C GLU A 26 16.88 2.23 -4.70
N ALA A 27 17.41 2.81 -5.79
CA ALA A 27 16.83 3.99 -6.41
C ALA A 27 15.37 3.75 -6.85
N LEU A 28 15.09 2.60 -7.48
CA LEU A 28 13.72 2.22 -7.87
C LEU A 28 12.80 2.10 -6.64
N ARG A 29 13.26 1.46 -5.56
CA ARG A 29 12.49 1.33 -4.32
C ARG A 29 12.13 2.68 -3.72
N LEU A 30 13.08 3.62 -3.67
CA LEU A 30 12.85 4.98 -3.17
C LEU A 30 11.88 5.77 -4.06
N ILE A 31 12.00 5.64 -5.37
CA ILE A 31 11.07 6.26 -6.33
C ILE A 31 9.66 5.70 -6.14
N LEU A 32 9.52 4.37 -6.05
CA LEU A 32 8.23 3.72 -5.81
C LEU A 32 7.61 4.14 -4.48
N LEU A 33 8.42 4.23 -3.42
CA LEU A 33 7.98 4.73 -2.11
C LEU A 33 7.51 6.18 -2.21
N PHE A 34 8.27 7.04 -2.89
CA PHE A 34 7.88 8.43 -3.10
C PHE A 34 6.55 8.54 -3.85
N VAL A 35 6.41 7.82 -4.96
CA VAL A 35 5.17 7.74 -5.74
C VAL A 35 4.01 7.21 -4.88
N HIS A 36 4.25 6.21 -4.03
CA HIS A 36 3.26 5.68 -3.10
C HIS A 36 2.78 6.77 -2.13
N LEU A 37 3.68 7.52 -1.51
CA LEU A 37 3.34 8.63 -0.60
C LEU A 37 2.56 9.74 -1.31
N VAL A 38 2.96 10.11 -2.53
CA VAL A 38 2.22 11.07 -3.35
C VAL A 38 0.81 10.56 -3.66
N GLY A 39 0.67 9.29 -4.05
CA GLY A 39 -0.64 8.66 -4.28
C GLY A 39 -1.52 8.67 -3.03
N PHE A 40 -0.93 8.40 -1.86
CA PHE A 40 -1.64 8.48 -0.58
C PHE A 40 -2.13 9.90 -0.28
N ALA A 41 -1.27 10.91 -0.48
CA ALA A 41 -1.61 12.31 -0.28
C ALA A 41 -2.72 12.77 -1.23
N LEU A 42 -2.70 12.35 -2.50
CA LEU A 42 -3.77 12.64 -3.47
C LEU A 42 -5.09 11.98 -3.07
N LEU A 43 -5.04 10.71 -2.67
CA LEU A 43 -6.21 9.95 -2.26
C LEU A 43 -6.85 10.54 -1.00
N LEU A 44 -6.07 10.66 0.08
CA LEU A 44 -6.57 11.11 1.38
C LEU A 44 -6.84 12.62 1.37
N GLY A 45 -5.93 13.42 0.82
CA GLY A 45 -6.10 14.86 0.73
C GLY A 45 -7.29 15.24 -0.14
N GLY A 46 -7.40 14.65 -1.34
CA GLY A 46 -8.54 14.84 -2.23
C GLY A 46 -9.86 14.38 -1.61
N ALA A 47 -9.83 13.30 -0.81
CA ALA A 47 -11.01 12.85 -0.12
C ALA A 47 -11.41 13.80 1.02
N ILE A 48 -10.47 14.24 1.85
CA ILE A 48 -10.76 15.16 2.95
C ILE A 48 -11.30 16.51 2.43
N THR A 49 -10.69 17.11 1.41
CA THR A 49 -11.16 18.40 0.87
C THR A 49 -12.60 18.32 0.37
N GLN A 50 -12.96 17.20 -0.23
CA GLN A 50 -14.29 16.95 -0.74
C GLN A 50 -15.30 16.64 0.36
N LEU A 51 -14.87 15.93 1.41
CA LEU A 51 -15.66 15.70 2.62
C LEU A 51 -16.01 17.03 3.32
N LEU A 52 -15.04 17.94 3.39
CA LEU A 52 -15.21 19.28 3.97
C LEU A 52 -16.09 20.19 3.09
N SER A 53 -16.00 20.05 1.76
CA SER A 53 -16.84 20.79 0.82
C SER A 53 -18.32 20.37 0.84
N GLY A 54 -18.67 19.23 1.45
CA GLY A 54 -20.04 18.71 1.50
C GLY A 54 -20.57 18.15 0.17
N THR A 55 -19.75 18.13 -0.88
CA THR A 55 -20.10 17.62 -2.22
C THR A 55 -19.49 16.24 -2.44
N PHE A 56 -20.23 15.18 -2.16
CA PHE A 56 -19.70 13.81 -2.23
C PHE A 56 -19.67 13.27 -3.67
N ARG A 57 -18.58 13.53 -4.40
CA ARG A 57 -18.31 12.98 -5.74
C ARG A 57 -16.91 12.38 -5.77
N ILE A 58 -16.65 11.44 -6.67
CA ILE A 58 -15.27 10.98 -6.87
C ILE A 58 -14.57 11.97 -7.81
N GLY A 59 -13.69 12.80 -7.24
CA GLY A 59 -12.81 13.68 -8.01
C GLY A 59 -11.65 12.93 -8.65
N PRO A 60 -10.99 13.54 -9.65
CA PRO A 60 -9.83 12.95 -10.32
C PRO A 60 -8.67 12.69 -9.36
N ALA A 61 -8.46 13.54 -8.35
CA ALA A 61 -7.41 13.35 -7.33
C ALA A 61 -7.60 12.05 -6.53
N VAL A 62 -8.83 11.77 -6.08
CA VAL A 62 -9.17 10.54 -5.34
C VAL A 62 -9.01 9.30 -6.23
N LEU A 63 -9.46 9.39 -7.49
CA LEU A 63 -9.33 8.28 -8.44
C LEU A 63 -7.86 7.96 -8.76
N TRP A 64 -7.08 8.95 -9.19
CA TRP A 64 -5.66 8.74 -9.49
C TRP A 64 -4.86 8.35 -8.26
N GLY A 65 -5.16 8.94 -7.10
CA GLY A 65 -4.57 8.55 -5.83
C GLY A 65 -4.80 7.07 -5.52
N SER A 66 -6.02 6.56 -5.70
CA SER A 66 -6.34 5.13 -5.48
C SER A 66 -5.60 4.19 -6.44
N ILE A 67 -5.45 4.59 -7.71
CA ILE A 67 -4.72 3.81 -8.72
C ILE A 67 -3.23 3.77 -8.38
N ILE A 68 -2.63 4.94 -8.12
CA ILE A 68 -1.21 5.05 -7.76
C ILE A 68 -0.94 4.23 -6.51
N GLN A 69 -1.80 4.32 -5.49
CA GLN A 69 -1.66 3.53 -4.26
C GLN A 69 -1.65 2.02 -4.51
N LEU A 70 -2.57 1.52 -5.32
CA LEU A 70 -2.64 0.10 -5.64
C LEU A 70 -1.43 -0.37 -6.45
N VAL A 71 -1.05 0.37 -7.50
CA VAL A 71 0.05 0.01 -8.40
C VAL A 71 1.40 0.08 -7.68
N SER A 72 1.67 1.17 -6.97
CA SER A 72 2.92 1.32 -6.21
C SER A 72 2.98 0.35 -5.02
N GLY A 73 1.85 0.06 -4.37
CA GLY A 73 1.78 -0.94 -3.29
C GLY A 73 2.13 -2.35 -3.77
N LEU A 74 1.64 -2.74 -4.95
CA LEU A 74 2.03 -3.99 -5.61
C LEU A 74 3.53 -3.98 -5.99
N GLY A 75 4.01 -2.86 -6.53
CA GLY A 75 5.41 -2.67 -6.90
C GLY A 75 6.37 -2.72 -5.72
N LEU A 76 5.95 -2.27 -4.53
CA LEU A 76 6.73 -2.38 -3.30
C LEU A 76 6.63 -3.76 -2.64
N ALA A 77 5.54 -4.48 -2.86
CA ALA A 77 5.35 -5.85 -2.33
C ALA A 77 6.14 -6.91 -3.11
N ALA A 78 6.42 -6.69 -4.40
CA ALA A 78 7.10 -7.66 -5.26
C ALA A 78 8.60 -7.88 -4.92
N PRO A 79 9.42 -6.86 -4.60
CA PRO A 79 10.86 -7.03 -4.34
C PRO A 79 11.21 -7.54 -2.94
N LEU A 80 10.27 -7.53 -1.97
CA LEU A 80 10.53 -7.84 -0.55
C LEU A 80 10.51 -9.34 -0.20
N ARG A 81 10.43 -10.26 -1.17
CA ARG A 81 10.44 -11.72 -0.93
C ARG A 81 11.85 -12.33 -1.00
N GLY A 82 12.86 -11.54 -0.61
CA GLY A 82 14.28 -11.82 -0.80
C GLY A 82 15.06 -12.11 0.49
N GLY A 83 14.48 -12.84 1.45
CA GLY A 83 15.18 -13.61 2.47
C GLY A 83 16.06 -12.81 3.45
N GLY A 84 15.53 -11.79 4.11
CA GLY A 84 16.24 -11.11 5.21
C GLY A 84 15.54 -11.26 6.56
N ASP A 85 16.27 -11.04 7.66
CA ASP A 85 15.76 -10.98 9.06
C ASP A 85 14.73 -9.84 9.30
N HIS A 86 14.40 -9.08 8.26
CA HIS A 86 13.41 -8.00 8.21
C HIS A 86 12.29 -8.28 7.20
N GLU A 87 12.04 -9.54 6.86
CA GLU A 87 10.92 -9.92 6.01
C GLU A 87 9.61 -9.49 6.71
N PRO A 88 8.81 -8.59 6.10
CA PRO A 88 7.52 -8.23 6.67
C PRO A 88 6.64 -9.47 6.69
N ASP A 89 5.91 -9.68 7.79
CA ASP A 89 4.94 -10.78 7.90
C ASP A 89 4.06 -10.81 6.63
N PRO A 90 4.04 -11.93 5.87
CA PRO A 90 3.26 -12.04 4.65
C PRO A 90 1.77 -11.74 4.90
N ILE A 91 1.27 -11.94 6.12
CA ILE A 91 -0.08 -11.58 6.52
C ILE A 91 -0.26 -10.06 6.51
N LYS A 92 0.68 -9.30 7.08
CA LYS A 92 0.63 -7.82 7.10
C LYS A 92 0.64 -7.25 5.67
N LEU A 93 1.44 -7.83 4.77
CA LEU A 93 1.47 -7.44 3.36
C LEU A 93 0.13 -7.78 2.67
N GLY A 94 -0.42 -8.97 2.92
CA GLY A 94 -1.73 -9.38 2.40
C GLY A 94 -2.87 -8.47 2.84
N VAL A 95 -2.90 -8.08 4.13
CA VAL A 95 -3.92 -7.18 4.68
C VAL A 95 -3.84 -5.80 4.02
N LYS A 96 -2.65 -5.21 3.88
CA LYS A 96 -2.49 -3.91 3.20
C LYS A 96 -2.97 -3.96 1.76
N LEU A 97 -2.64 -5.03 1.05
CA LEU A 97 -3.06 -5.20 -0.33
C LEU A 97 -4.58 -5.35 -0.43
N LEU A 98 -5.18 -6.14 0.45
CA LEU A 98 -6.64 -6.30 0.52
C LEU A 98 -7.33 -4.96 0.78
N LEU A 99 -6.86 -4.18 1.74
CA LEU A 99 -7.40 -2.85 2.03
C LEU A 99 -7.24 -1.90 0.84
N ALA A 100 -6.07 -1.87 0.20
CA ALA A 100 -5.84 -1.06 -0.99
C ALA A 100 -6.78 -1.42 -2.15
N VAL A 101 -7.01 -2.71 -2.38
CA VAL A 101 -7.96 -3.21 -3.39
C VAL A 101 -9.39 -2.78 -3.07
N LEU A 102 -9.82 -2.92 -1.81
CA LEU A 102 -11.15 -2.49 -1.38
C LEU A 102 -11.37 -0.98 -1.58
N ILE A 103 -10.39 -0.16 -1.19
CA ILE A 103 -10.43 1.29 -1.41
C ILE A 103 -10.55 1.58 -2.92
N PHE A 104 -9.72 0.95 -3.74
CA PHE A 104 -9.77 1.12 -5.19
C PHE A 104 -11.16 0.78 -5.77
N ILE A 105 -11.75 -0.35 -5.37
CA ILE A 105 -13.10 -0.73 -5.83
C ILE A 105 -14.15 0.32 -5.38
N MET A 106 -14.09 0.75 -4.12
CA MET A 106 -15.00 1.76 -3.58
C MET A 106 -14.90 3.10 -4.31
N VAL A 107 -13.73 3.46 -4.82
CA VAL A 107 -13.51 4.69 -5.61
C VAL A 107 -13.89 4.48 -7.08
N PHE A 108 -13.52 3.34 -7.66
CA PHE A 108 -13.64 3.06 -9.09
C PHE A 108 -15.08 2.79 -9.53
N VAL A 109 -15.87 2.05 -8.74
CA VAL A 109 -17.25 1.70 -9.09
C VAL A 109 -18.15 2.95 -9.24
N PRO A 110 -18.19 3.88 -8.27
CA PRO A 110 -19.02 5.08 -8.38
C PRO A 110 -18.37 6.22 -9.19
N ARG A 111 -17.21 6.02 -9.83
CA ARG A 111 -16.44 7.11 -10.49
C ARG A 111 -17.21 7.90 -11.56
N LYS A 112 -18.25 7.30 -12.16
CA LYS A 112 -19.09 7.93 -13.18
C LYS A 112 -20.36 8.57 -12.61
N ARG A 113 -20.62 8.42 -11.30
CA ARG A 113 -21.81 8.97 -10.65
C ARG A 113 -21.59 10.44 -10.33
N GLU A 114 -22.64 11.23 -10.49
CA GLU A 114 -22.61 12.66 -10.18
C GLU A 114 -22.55 12.91 -8.66
N ALA A 115 -23.16 12.01 -7.88
CA ALA A 115 -23.14 12.03 -6.42
C ALA A 115 -22.97 10.61 -5.83
N VAL A 116 -22.34 10.57 -4.67
CA VAL A 116 -22.06 9.39 -3.86
C VAL A 116 -22.65 9.61 -2.47
N ASN A 117 -23.15 8.56 -1.83
CA ASN A 117 -23.66 8.67 -0.46
C ASN A 117 -22.53 9.11 0.49
N LYS A 118 -22.81 10.05 1.40
CA LYS A 118 -21.91 10.49 2.47
C LYS A 118 -21.29 9.32 3.23
N GLY A 119 -22.08 8.29 3.56
CA GLY A 119 -21.58 7.12 4.28
C GLY A 119 -20.50 6.35 3.51
N HIS A 120 -20.69 6.19 2.20
CA HIS A 120 -19.70 5.55 1.32
C HIS A 120 -18.41 6.37 1.25
N TYR A 121 -18.55 7.70 1.18
CA TYR A 121 -17.41 8.60 1.12
C TYR A 121 -16.59 8.61 2.42
N ILE A 122 -17.24 8.65 3.57
CA ILE A 122 -16.60 8.49 4.88
C ILE A 122 -15.92 7.12 4.97
N GLY A 123 -16.56 6.07 4.42
CA GLY A 123 -15.97 4.74 4.32
C GLY A 123 -14.63 4.74 3.59
N ILE A 124 -14.51 5.45 2.46
CA ILE A 124 -13.24 5.57 1.71
C ILE A 124 -12.15 6.21 2.58
N VAL A 125 -12.47 7.33 3.24
CA VAL A 125 -11.52 8.05 4.11
C VAL A 125 -11.09 7.18 5.28
N ALA A 126 -12.05 6.59 5.99
CA ALA A 126 -11.80 5.73 7.14
C ALA A 126 -10.95 4.50 6.76
N LEU A 127 -11.26 3.86 5.64
CA LEU A 127 -10.52 2.69 5.17
C LEU A 127 -9.09 3.07 4.73
N THR A 128 -8.91 4.25 4.14
CA THR A 128 -7.58 4.79 3.78
C THR A 128 -6.73 5.03 5.02
N LEU A 129 -7.31 5.62 6.07
CA LEU A 129 -6.63 5.82 7.36
C LEU A 129 -6.34 4.50 8.07
N ALA A 130 -7.28 3.54 8.02
CA ALA A 130 -7.08 2.21 8.59
C ALA A 130 -5.92 1.48 7.90
N ASN A 131 -5.81 1.58 6.57
CA ASN A 131 -4.67 1.02 5.82
C ASN A 131 -3.33 1.63 6.27
N ALA A 132 -3.28 2.95 6.47
CA ALA A 132 -2.10 3.62 7.01
C ALA A 132 -1.81 3.20 8.47
N ALA A 133 -2.83 3.06 9.31
CA ALA A 133 -2.70 2.61 10.69
C ALA A 133 -2.12 1.19 10.77
N VAL A 134 -2.61 0.26 9.94
CA VAL A 134 -2.05 -1.09 9.79
C VAL A 134 -0.58 -1.02 9.37
N ALA A 135 -0.21 -0.04 8.52
CA ALA A 135 1.18 0.14 8.13
C ALA A 135 2.10 0.55 9.27
N VAL A 136 1.65 1.48 10.12
CA VAL A 136 2.47 2.13 11.15
C VAL A 136 2.45 1.37 12.48
N PHE A 137 1.28 0.87 12.90
CA PHE A 137 1.09 0.32 14.25
C PHE A 137 1.23 -1.21 14.33
N TRP A 138 1.05 -1.94 13.23
CA TRP A 138 1.26 -3.39 13.21
C TRP A 138 2.76 -3.68 13.18
N ARG A 139 3.29 -4.34 14.21
CA ARG A 139 4.69 -4.79 14.27
C ARG A 139 4.76 -6.30 14.08
#